data_AF-A0A1B6HM56-F1
#
_entry.id   AF-A0A1B6HM56-F1
#
_cell.length_a   1.000
_cell.length_b   1.000
_cell.length_c   1.000
_cell.angle_alpha   90.00
_cell.angle_beta   90.00
_cell.angle_gamma   90.00
#
_symmetry.space_group_name_H-M   'P 1'
#
loop_
_entity.id
_entity.type
_entity.pdbx_description
1 polymer ?
#
loop_
_entity_poly.entity_id
_entity_poly.type
_entity_poly.pdbx_seq_one_letter_code
_entity_poly.pdbx_strand_id
1 'polypeptide(L)'
;AALLEKAYAKLYGCYESLGQGGSTTRALQDLTGGIVQSFGLSNQDRYLTFQVLNSAVPRSSLLIASINPEKESKRQLRLRNGLMTQTAYSVTGLARVRGPLGETPLVRLRNPWGKGEWTGPWSERSWEWDGLSERDKELLSVRVRND
;
A
#
# COMPACT_ATOMS: atom_id res chain seq x y z
N ALA A 1 13.22 13.06 -6.44
CA ALA A 1 11.86 12.89 -6.99
C ALA A 1 11.42 14.02 -7.92
N ALA A 2 11.59 15.30 -7.56
CA ALA A 2 11.08 16.44 -8.33
C ALA A 2 11.48 16.48 -9.82
N LEU A 3 12.71 16.10 -10.17
CA LEU A 3 13.16 16.06 -11.57
C LEU A 3 12.48 14.96 -12.39
N LEU A 4 12.20 13.81 -11.78
CA LEU A 4 11.49 12.71 -12.43
C LEU A 4 10.05 13.12 -12.73
N GLU A 5 9.39 13.76 -11.76
CA GLU A 5 8.05 14.31 -11.95
C GLU A 5 8.02 15.37 -13.06
N LYS A 6 9.04 16.25 -13.12
CA LYS A 6 9.17 17.24 -14.19
C LYS A 6 9.36 16.60 -15.57
N ALA A 7 10.19 15.56 -15.66
CA ALA A 7 10.40 14.82 -16.90
C ALA A 7 9.12 14.10 -17.34
N TYR A 8 8.39 13.51 -16.40
CA TYR A 8 7.11 12.87 -16.64
C TYR A 8 6.05 13.89 -17.08
N ALA A 9 5.94 15.05 -16.41
CA ALA A 9 5.09 16.16 -16.84
C ALA A 9 5.42 16.64 -18.25
N LYS A 10 6.71 16.72 -18.62
CA LYS A 10 7.14 17.05 -19.98
C LYS A 10 6.66 16.02 -21.00
N LEU A 11 6.68 14.73 -20.67
CA LEU A 11 6.19 13.66 -21.54
C LEU A 11 4.69 13.81 -21.85
N TYR A 12 3.90 14.25 -20.87
CA TYR A 12 2.46 14.52 -21.03
C TYR A 12 2.12 15.97 -21.39
N GLY A 13 3.13 16.81 -21.69
CA GLY A 13 2.99 18.20 -22.07
C GLY A 13 3.06 19.19 -20.91
N CYS A 14 2.31 18.97 -19.82
CA CYS A 14 2.35 19.84 -18.64
C CYS A 14 2.02 19.10 -17.32
N TYR A 15 2.22 19.78 -16.19
CA TYR A 15 1.87 19.24 -14.86
C TYR A 15 0.37 19.02 -14.66
N GLU A 16 -0.47 19.87 -15.24
CA GLU A 16 -1.93 19.77 -15.09
C GLU A 16 -2.48 18.49 -15.72
N SER A 17 -1.89 18.06 -16.85
CA SER A 17 -2.23 16.80 -17.52
C SER A 17 -1.99 15.57 -16.65
N LEU A 18 -1.08 15.63 -15.66
CA LEU A 18 -0.87 14.55 -14.70
C LEU A 18 -2.05 14.39 -13.73
N GLY A 19 -2.70 15.49 -13.34
CA GLY A 19 -3.80 15.49 -12.36
C GLY A 19 -5.14 15.05 -12.94
N GLN A 20 -5.39 15.31 -14.24
CA GLN A 20 -6.66 14.98 -14.90
C GLN A 20 -6.74 13.54 -15.43
N GLY A 21 -5.59 12.87 -15.64
CA GLY A 21 -5.53 11.54 -16.25
C GLY A 21 -4.57 10.53 -15.60
N GLY A 22 -3.99 10.89 -14.45
CA GLY A 22 -2.99 10.07 -13.75
C GLY A 22 -3.60 8.89 -12.99
N SER A 23 -4.02 7.86 -13.71
CA SER A 23 -4.27 6.57 -13.07
C SER A 23 -2.94 5.98 -12.58
N THR A 24 -2.87 5.58 -11.32
CA THR A 24 -1.70 4.87 -10.75
C THR A 24 -1.28 3.69 -11.63
N THR A 25 -2.24 3.04 -12.29
CA THR A 25 -1.97 1.94 -13.22
C THR A 25 -1.16 2.37 -14.44
N ARG A 26 -1.46 3.54 -15.02
CA ARG A 26 -0.72 4.08 -16.16
C ARG A 26 0.70 4.45 -15.73
N ALA A 27 0.85 5.16 -14.62
CA ALA A 27 2.16 5.51 -14.08
C ALA A 27 3.03 4.27 -13.82
N LEU A 28 2.46 3.19 -13.25
CA LEU A 28 3.17 1.93 -13.07
C LEU A 28 3.61 1.32 -14.41
N GLN A 29 2.73 1.31 -15.41
CA GLN A 29 3.04 0.78 -16.73
C GLN A 29 4.15 1.58 -17.42
N ASP A 30 4.10 2.91 -17.39
CA ASP A 30 5.11 3.74 -18.07
C ASP A 30 6.48 3.67 -17.39
N LEU A 31 6.50 3.59 -16.06
CA LEU A 31 7.74 3.56 -15.29
C LEU A 31 8.40 2.17 -15.27
N THR A 32 7.64 1.10 -15.49
CA THR A 32 8.17 -0.28 -15.43
C THR A 32 8.20 -0.98 -16.78
N GLY A 33 7.43 -0.52 -17.76
CA GLY A 33 7.15 -1.26 -19.00
C GLY A 33 6.35 -2.56 -18.78
N GLY A 34 5.92 -2.84 -17.55
CA GLY A 34 5.27 -4.08 -17.16
C GLY A 34 3.76 -4.08 -17.37
N ILE A 35 3.16 -5.25 -17.21
CA ILE A 35 1.70 -5.42 -17.23
C ILE A 35 1.16 -5.10 -15.83
N VAL A 36 0.19 -4.19 -15.76
CA VAL A 36 -0.47 -3.83 -14.51
C VAL A 36 -1.82 -4.52 -14.42
N GLN A 37 -2.06 -5.17 -13.29
CA GLN A 37 -3.34 -5.80 -12.96
C GLN A 37 -3.94 -5.16 -11.71
N SER A 38 -5.26 -5.04 -11.68
CA SER A 38 -5.99 -4.49 -10.53
C SER A 38 -7.13 -5.43 -10.18
N PHE A 39 -7.31 -5.69 -8.89
CA PHE A 39 -8.33 -6.59 -8.36
C PHE A 39 -9.11 -5.89 -7.25
N GLY A 40 -10.43 -6.00 -7.28
CA GLY A 40 -11.30 -5.50 -6.22
C GLY A 40 -11.28 -6.45 -5.02
N LEU A 41 -11.07 -5.93 -3.81
CA LEU A 41 -10.93 -6.74 -2.59
C LEU A 41 -12.26 -7.09 -1.91
N SER A 42 -13.38 -6.46 -2.29
CA SER A 42 -14.64 -6.53 -1.53
C SER A 42 -15.23 -7.94 -1.41
N ASN A 43 -15.10 -8.78 -2.45
CA ASN A 43 -15.67 -10.13 -2.50
C ASN A 43 -14.60 -11.21 -2.73
N GLN A 44 -13.36 -10.97 -2.29
CA GLN A 44 -12.27 -11.93 -2.48
C GLN A 44 -11.97 -12.70 -1.20
N ASP A 45 -11.63 -13.98 -1.37
CA ASP A 45 -11.13 -14.79 -0.27
C ASP A 45 -9.79 -14.23 0.24
N ARG A 46 -9.70 -14.01 1.55
CA ARG A 46 -8.54 -13.37 2.18
C ARG A 46 -7.28 -14.22 2.06
N TYR A 47 -7.42 -15.54 2.15
CA TYR A 47 -6.30 -16.47 2.08
C TYR A 47 -5.73 -16.52 0.65
N LEU A 48 -6.60 -16.68 -0.35
CA LEU A 48 -6.20 -16.67 -1.76
C LEU A 48 -5.58 -15.33 -2.15
N THR A 49 -6.17 -14.21 -1.72
CA THR A 49 -5.62 -12.87 -1.97
C THR A 49 -4.20 -12.76 -1.40
N PHE A 50 -4.00 -13.19 -0.15
CA PHE A 50 -2.67 -13.17 0.45
C PHE A 50 -1.68 -14.08 -0.28
N GLN A 51 -2.11 -15.26 -0.75
CA GLN A 51 -1.25 -16.17 -1.51
C GLN A 51 -0.82 -15.57 -2.85
N VAL A 52 -1.72 -14.88 -3.55
CA VAL A 52 -1.40 -14.15 -4.78
C VAL A 52 -0.37 -13.05 -4.50
N LEU A 53 -0.61 -12.21 -3.48
CA LEU A 53 0.32 -11.17 -3.06
C LEU A 53 1.69 -11.75 -2.69
N ASN A 54 1.71 -12.85 -1.93
CA ASN A 54 2.94 -13.51 -1.50
C ASN A 54 3.74 -14.07 -2.68
N SER A 55 3.05 -14.54 -3.73
CA SER A 55 3.72 -14.99 -4.95
C SER A 55 4.34 -13.83 -5.75
N ALA A 56 3.88 -12.60 -5.57
CA ALA A 56 4.38 -11.43 -6.29
C ALA A 56 5.71 -10.90 -5.71
N VAL A 57 5.97 -11.14 -4.42
CA VAL A 57 7.20 -10.73 -3.72
C VAL A 57 8.48 -11.29 -4.36
N PRO A 58 8.64 -12.63 -4.60
CA PRO A 58 9.86 -13.16 -5.19
C PRO A 58 10.08 -12.73 -6.66
N ARG A 59 9.04 -12.18 -7.31
CA ARG A 59 9.12 -11.65 -8.68
C ARG A 59 9.46 -10.17 -8.73
N SER A 60 9.73 -9.55 -7.58
CA SER A 60 9.99 -8.11 -7.44
C SER A 60 8.87 -7.26 -8.05
N SER A 61 7.63 -7.76 -8.02
CA SER A 61 6.48 -7.02 -8.54
C SER A 61 6.13 -5.84 -7.64
N LEU A 62 5.77 -4.71 -8.23
CA LEU A 62 5.27 -3.55 -7.49
C LEU A 62 3.82 -3.79 -7.09
N LEU A 63 3.54 -3.61 -5.80
CA LEU A 63 2.22 -3.81 -5.22
C LEU A 63 1.74 -2.50 -4.63
N ILE A 64 0.56 -2.05 -5.08
CA ILE A 64 -0.09 -0.83 -4.61
C ILE A 64 -1.51 -1.16 -4.19
N ALA A 65 -1.93 -0.60 -3.06
CA ALA A 65 -3.31 -0.66 -2.57
C ALA A 65 -3.91 0.75 -2.54
N SER A 66 -5.19 0.87 -2.88
CA SER A 66 -5.93 2.13 -2.79
C SER A 66 -7.36 1.88 -2.32
N ILE A 67 -7.95 2.91 -1.71
CA ILE A 67 -9.34 2.87 -1.24
C ILE A 67 -10.16 3.81 -2.11
N ASN A 68 -11.08 3.24 -2.87
CA ASN A 68 -12.02 4.00 -3.70
C ASN A 68 -13.25 4.35 -2.86
N PRO A 69 -13.66 5.62 -2.79
CA PRO A 69 -14.86 6.00 -2.05
C PRO A 69 -16.13 5.51 -2.77
N GLU A 70 -17.16 5.10 -2.00
CA GLU A 70 -18.45 4.64 -2.55
C GLU A 70 -19.25 5.77 -3.20
N LYS A 71 -19.10 7.01 -2.71
CA LYS A 71 -19.71 8.20 -3.30
C LYS A 71 -18.69 8.85 -4.22
N GLU A 72 -19.18 9.45 -5.31
CA GLU A 72 -18.43 10.23 -6.31
C GLU A 72 -17.79 11.53 -5.75
N SER A 73 -17.53 11.56 -4.44
CA SER A 73 -16.76 12.61 -3.80
C SER A 73 -15.32 12.53 -4.28
N LYS A 74 -14.90 13.55 -5.01
CA LYS A 74 -13.50 13.76 -5.45
C LYS A 74 -12.58 14.23 -4.32
N ARG A 75 -13.05 14.25 -3.07
CA ARG A 75 -12.26 14.70 -1.92
C ARG A 75 -11.63 13.52 -1.21
N GLN A 76 -10.35 13.65 -0.90
CA GLN A 76 -9.62 12.79 0.01
C GLN A 76 -10.26 12.86 1.40
N LEU A 77 -10.61 11.72 1.99
CA LEU A 77 -11.24 11.63 3.30
C LEU A 77 -10.42 10.71 4.21
N ARG A 78 -10.28 11.11 5.48
CA ARG A 78 -9.72 10.25 6.52
C ARG A 78 -10.82 9.38 7.10
N LEU A 79 -10.64 8.07 7.02
CA LEU A 79 -11.52 7.07 7.62
C LEU A 79 -11.28 6.98 9.14
N ARG A 80 -12.24 6.38 9.86
CA ARG A 80 -12.17 6.20 11.32
C ARG A 80 -10.98 5.35 11.78
N ASN A 81 -10.52 4.44 10.93
CA ASN A 81 -9.35 3.58 11.16
C ASN A 81 -8.02 4.25 10.79
N GLY A 82 -8.05 5.55 10.47
CA GLY A 82 -6.88 6.38 10.18
C GLY A 82 -6.49 6.44 8.71
N LEU A 83 -6.91 5.48 7.88
CA LEU A 83 -6.57 5.45 6.45
C LEU A 83 -7.24 6.58 5.67
N MET A 84 -6.54 7.10 4.69
CA MET A 84 -7.02 8.08 3.72
C MET A 84 -7.57 7.40 2.46
N THR A 85 -8.74 7.82 1.98
CA THR A 85 -9.28 7.44 0.66
C THR A 85 -8.50 8.10 -0.47
N GLN A 86 -8.65 7.62 -1.71
CA GLN A 86 -7.98 8.19 -2.91
C GLN A 86 -6.46 8.34 -2.76
N THR A 87 -5.86 7.45 -1.96
CA THR A 87 -4.45 7.46 -1.58
C THR A 87 -3.85 6.15 -2.04
N ALA A 88 -2.75 6.21 -2.79
CA ALA A 88 -2.00 5.03 -3.21
C ALA A 88 -0.99 4.63 -2.12
N TYR A 89 -1.25 3.52 -1.44
CA TYR A 89 -0.35 2.93 -0.46
C TYR A 89 0.56 1.92 -1.14
N SER A 90 1.87 2.03 -0.90
CA SER A 90 2.81 1.01 -1.36
C SER A 90 2.78 -0.17 -0.40
N VAL A 91 2.66 -1.40 -0.90
CA VAL A 91 2.84 -2.61 -0.09
C VAL A 91 4.33 -2.87 0.02
N THR A 92 4.86 -2.86 1.24
CA THR A 92 6.32 -2.94 1.52
C THR A 92 6.72 -4.19 2.28
N GLY A 93 5.76 -5.06 2.61
CA GLY A 93 6.03 -6.28 3.35
C GLY A 93 4.77 -7.14 3.47
N LEU A 94 4.99 -8.44 3.50
CA LEU A 94 4.00 -9.45 3.80
C LEU A 94 4.59 -10.35 4.87
N ALA A 95 3.79 -10.68 5.88
CA ALA A 95 4.22 -11.56 6.95
C ALA A 95 3.06 -12.43 7.42
N ARG A 96 3.38 -13.53 8.09
CA ARG A 96 2.41 -14.33 8.82
C ARG A 96 2.87 -14.39 10.27
N VAL A 97 1.97 -14.04 11.17
CA VAL A 97 2.27 -13.94 12.59
C VAL A 97 1.43 -14.95 13.35
N ARG A 98 2.07 -15.72 14.23
CA ARG A 98 1.37 -16.68 15.08
C ARG A 98 0.89 -15.95 16.33
N GLY A 99 -0.43 -15.77 16.44
CA GLY A 99 -1.07 -15.23 17.62
C GLY A 99 -1.84 -16.31 18.41
N PRO A 100 -2.48 -15.91 19.51
CA PRO A 100 -3.31 -16.81 20.33
C PRO A 100 -4.48 -17.44 19.54
N LEU A 101 -4.98 -16.73 18.53
CA LEU A 101 -6.08 -17.16 17.66
C LEU A 101 -5.61 -17.92 16.41
N GLY A 102 -4.31 -18.23 16.31
CA GLY A 102 -3.71 -18.91 15.16
C GLY A 102 -2.86 -17.99 14.28
N GLU A 103 -2.58 -18.45 13.07
CA GLU A 103 -1.74 -17.74 12.10
C GLU A 103 -2.55 -16.62 11.42
N THR A 104 -2.07 -15.38 11.55
CA THR A 104 -2.69 -14.19 10.95
C THR A 104 -1.80 -13.63 9.84
N PRO A 105 -2.29 -13.55 8.59
CA PRO A 105 -1.58 -12.89 7.50
C PRO A 105 -1.62 -11.37 7.66
N LEU A 106 -0.46 -10.72 7.57
CA LEU A 106 -0.28 -9.27 7.68
C LEU A 106 0.29 -8.68 6.38
N VAL A 107 -0.17 -7.48 6.07
CA VAL A 107 0.32 -6.67 4.94
C VAL A 107 0.79 -5.33 5.47
N ARG A 108 2.04 -4.96 5.16
CA ARG A 108 2.61 -3.67 5.55
C ARG A 108 2.42 -2.64 4.46
N LEU A 109 1.68 -1.59 4.78
CA LEU A 109 1.40 -0.46 3.89
C LEU A 109 2.27 0.74 4.24
N ARG A 110 2.77 1.45 3.22
CA ARG A 110 3.46 2.72 3.37
C ARG A 110 2.63 3.83 2.72
N ASN A 111 2.32 4.86 3.49
CA ASN A 111 1.75 6.09 2.98
C ASN A 111 2.87 7.04 2.53
N PRO A 112 2.93 7.47 1.26
CA PRO A 112 3.99 8.35 0.77
C PRO A 112 3.93 9.77 1.38
N TRP A 113 2.78 10.20 1.89
CA TRP A 113 2.59 11.53 2.50
C TRP A 113 2.85 11.57 4.00
N GLY A 114 3.14 10.44 4.66
CA GLY A 114 3.41 10.37 6.10
C GLY A 114 2.25 10.84 6.98
N LYS A 115 1.01 10.81 6.47
CA LYS A 115 -0.22 11.21 7.18
C LYS A 115 -1.23 10.08 7.14
N GLY A 116 -2.10 9.96 8.15
CA GLY A 116 -3.20 8.98 8.11
C GLY A 116 -2.72 7.54 8.16
N GLU A 117 -2.05 7.19 9.26
CA GLU A 117 -1.61 5.84 9.57
C GLU A 117 -2.75 4.99 10.12
N TRP A 118 -2.63 3.68 9.94
CA TRP A 118 -3.57 2.69 10.46
C TRP A 118 -3.59 2.73 11.99
N THR A 119 -4.78 2.80 12.58
CA THR A 119 -4.97 2.84 14.04
C THR A 119 -5.74 1.63 14.58
N GLY A 120 -5.90 0.58 13.78
CA GLY A 120 -6.62 -0.63 14.18
C GLY A 120 -5.69 -1.75 14.68
N PRO A 121 -6.17 -3.01 14.68
CA PRO A 121 -5.37 -4.19 15.01
C PRO A 121 -4.05 -4.25 14.25
N TRP A 122 -2.97 -4.61 14.93
CA TRP A 122 -1.59 -4.66 14.41
C TRP A 122 -0.99 -3.28 14.02
N SER A 123 -1.61 -2.18 14.46
CA SER A 123 -0.91 -0.88 14.46
C SER A 123 0.13 -0.84 15.58
N GLU A 124 1.11 0.06 15.50
CA GLU A 124 2.20 0.17 16.49
C GLU A 124 1.72 0.40 17.93
N ARG A 125 0.48 0.89 18.13
CA ARG A 125 -0.14 1.13 19.43
C ARG A 125 -1.22 0.11 19.79
N SER A 126 -1.29 -1.00 19.08
CA SER A 126 -2.31 -2.02 19.30
C SER A 126 -1.81 -3.09 20.26
N TRP A 127 -2.74 -3.67 21.04
CA TRP A 127 -2.42 -4.73 21.99
C TRP A 127 -1.88 -5.99 21.29
N GLU A 128 -2.30 -6.26 20.05
CA GLU A 128 -1.76 -7.34 19.23
C GLU A 128 -0.28 -7.13 18.89
N TRP A 129 0.12 -5.88 18.63
CA TRP A 129 1.51 -5.53 18.39
C TRP A 129 2.35 -5.62 19.67
N ASP A 130 1.84 -5.10 20.78
CA ASP A 130 2.52 -5.13 22.08
C ASP A 130 2.77 -6.55 22.58
N GLY A 131 1.86 -7.48 22.27
CA GLY A 131 1.97 -8.90 22.62
C GLY A 131 3.02 -9.69 21.84
N LEU A 132 3.67 -9.10 20.83
CA LEU A 132 4.74 -9.76 20.07
C LEU A 132 6.05 -9.79 20.84
N SER A 133 6.86 -10.82 20.55
CA SER A 133 8.24 -10.84 21.02
C SER A 133 9.05 -9.70 20.39
N GLU A 134 10.07 -9.20 21.09
CA GLU A 134 10.93 -8.14 20.55
C GLU A 134 11.59 -8.55 19.22
N ARG A 135 11.90 -9.84 19.06
CA ARG A 135 12.41 -10.39 17.80
C ARG A 135 11.40 -10.28 16.66
N ASP A 136 10.13 -10.61 16.91
CA ASP A 136 9.09 -10.51 15.89
C ASP A 136 8.78 -9.06 15.56
N LYS A 137 8.77 -8.18 16.57
CA LYS A 137 8.66 -6.73 16.36
C LYS A 137 9.79 -6.23 15.46
N GLU A 138 11.04 -6.61 15.72
CA GLU A 138 12.18 -6.21 14.90
C GLU A 138 12.08 -6.71 13.44
N LEU A 139 11.60 -7.95 13.25
CA LEU A 139 11.41 -8.53 11.91
C LEU A 139 10.28 -7.85 11.12
N LEU A 140 9.19 -7.48 11.79
CA LEU A 140 8.02 -6.84 11.18
C LEU A 140 8.18 -5.33 11.03
N SER A 141 9.00 -4.72 11.88
CA SER A 141 9.30 -3.29 11.85
C SER A 141 9.92 -2.88 10.52
N VAL A 142 9.73 -1.61 10.19
CA VAL A 142 10.32 -1.03 8.98
C VAL A 142 11.84 -1.10 9.13
N ARG A 143 12.49 -1.93 8.32
CA ARG A 143 13.94 -1.82 8.11
C ARG A 143 14.18 -0.56 7.30
N VAL A 144 14.40 0.55 7.98
CA VAL A 144 14.85 1.78 7.34
C VAL A 144 16.30 1.51 6.92
N ARG A 145 16.51 1.07 5.68
CA ARG A 145 17.79 1.33 5.03
C ARG A 145 17.81 2.82 4.76
N ASN A 146 18.55 3.55 5.60
CA ASN A 146 19.02 4.87 5.26
C ASN A 146 20.04 4.69 4.12
N ASP A 147 19.54 4.77 2.88
CA ASP A 147 20.38 5.04 1.71
C ASP A 147 20.29 6.54 1.40
#